data_AF-A0AAU6Q945-F1
#
_entry.id   AF-A0AAU6Q945-F1
#
_cell.length_a   1.000
_cell.length_b   1.000
_cell.length_c   1.000
_cell.angle_alpha   90.00
_cell.angle_beta   90.00
_cell.angle_gamma   90.00
#
_symmetry.space_group_name_H-M   'P 1'
#
loop_
_entity.id
_entity.type
_entity.pdbx_description
1 polymer ?
#
loop_
_entity_poly.entity_id
_entity_poly.type
_entity_poly.pdbx_seq_one_letter_code
_entity_poly.pdbx_strand_id
1 'polypeptide(L)'
;MSRGNDYPKTRDKRTGRRRRLHRIHAEEALGRPLLPGEVVHHRDGNKANNAPENLLVLPSQAYHAHIEALLPECPPCFPNCSTPSRNSARAPSGPACSGLLNVHHGKRTVGDWPSDFKAAMHTTPKTLVLVGCVKQKQARAALAEQLYTSPLFRKRAAFAKHFGDDWLILSALHGVVSPQQELAPYDVTLNTLGKAERQQWAKQVMAQLEPYLPGVEQVILLAGARYSEFLTAPLEGRGLTVAMPLKNMQGVGPQQAWLAQAVRSGSWSA
;
A
#
# COMPACT_ATOMS: atom_id res chain seq x y z
N MET A 1 7.61 11.75 -23.02
CA MET A 1 6.45 12.40 -22.35
C MET A 1 6.59 12.22 -20.85
N SER A 2 6.57 13.33 -20.13
CA SER A 2 6.91 13.44 -18.71
C SER A 2 6.00 12.57 -17.84
N ARG A 3 6.54 11.49 -17.25
CA ARG A 3 5.87 10.72 -16.17
C ARG A 3 5.88 11.53 -14.87
N GLY A 4 5.34 12.75 -14.91
CA GLY A 4 5.12 13.58 -13.74
C GLY A 4 4.11 12.87 -12.85
N ASN A 5 4.56 12.41 -11.69
CA ASN A 5 3.79 11.60 -10.76
C ASN A 5 2.74 12.41 -9.96
N ASP A 6 2.21 13.48 -10.56
CA ASP A 6 1.50 14.52 -9.85
C ASP A 6 -0.01 14.30 -9.96
N TYR A 7 -0.61 13.85 -8.87
CA TYR A 7 -2.06 13.78 -8.76
C TYR A 7 -2.61 15.20 -8.63
N PRO A 8 -3.71 15.55 -9.33
CA PRO A 8 -4.41 16.81 -9.09
C PRO A 8 -4.73 16.98 -7.60
N LYS A 9 -4.50 18.18 -7.07
CA LYS A 9 -4.77 18.51 -5.66
C LYS A 9 -5.70 19.71 -5.60
N THR A 10 -6.61 19.70 -4.64
CA THR A 10 -7.46 20.84 -4.31
C THR A 10 -7.32 21.19 -2.83
N ARG A 11 -7.71 22.40 -2.46
CA ARG A 11 -7.75 22.83 -1.07
C ARG A 11 -9.03 22.29 -0.44
N ASP A 12 -8.88 21.46 0.57
CA ASP A 12 -10.01 20.97 1.36
C ASP A 12 -10.62 22.15 2.13
N LYS A 13 -11.90 22.42 1.89
CA LYS A 13 -12.63 23.54 2.52
C LYS A 13 -12.76 23.37 4.04
N ARG A 14 -12.77 22.14 4.54
CA ARG A 14 -12.96 21.83 5.97
C ARG A 14 -11.66 21.97 6.74
N THR A 15 -10.55 21.50 6.17
CA THR A 15 -9.26 21.46 6.87
C THR A 15 -8.29 22.55 6.43
N GLY A 16 -8.58 23.25 5.33
CA GLY A 16 -7.70 24.24 4.71
C GLY A 16 -6.44 23.67 4.06
N ARG A 17 -6.21 22.35 4.16
CA ARG A 17 -5.02 21.64 3.66
C ARG A 17 -5.22 21.25 2.20
N ARG A 18 -4.11 21.17 1.45
CA ARG A 18 -4.14 20.58 0.10
C ARG A 18 -4.32 19.07 0.23
N ARG A 19 -5.35 18.53 -0.43
CA ARG A 19 -5.63 17.10 -0.51
C ARG A 19 -5.73 16.67 -1.98
N ARG A 20 -5.49 15.39 -2.22
CA ARG A 20 -5.57 14.80 -3.56
C ARG A 20 -7.02 14.73 -4.01
N LEU A 21 -7.27 15.15 -5.24
CA LEU A 21 -8.61 15.27 -5.79
C LEU A 21 -9.32 13.91 -5.86
N HIS A 22 -8.63 12.85 -6.31
CA HIS A 22 -9.20 11.50 -6.30
C HIS A 22 -9.60 11.01 -4.90
N ARG A 23 -8.88 11.37 -3.83
CA ARG A 23 -9.25 10.93 -2.47
C ARG A 23 -10.51 11.66 -2.02
N ILE A 24 -10.60 12.96 -2.30
CA ILE A 24 -11.81 13.74 -2.00
C ILE A 24 -13.00 13.18 -2.76
N HIS A 25 -12.87 12.99 -4.08
CA HIS A 25 -13.97 12.44 -4.87
C HIS A 25 -14.32 10.99 -4.51
N ALA A 26 -13.35 10.17 -4.12
CA ALA A 26 -13.63 8.84 -3.60
C ALA A 26 -14.41 8.89 -2.28
N GLU A 27 -14.06 9.79 -1.35
CA GLU A 27 -14.79 9.99 -0.08
C GLU A 27 -16.21 10.52 -0.33
N GLU A 28 -16.35 11.49 -1.23
CA GLU A 28 -17.65 12.03 -1.66
C GLU A 28 -18.53 10.93 -2.27
N ALA A 29 -17.97 10.11 -3.16
CA ALA A 29 -18.68 8.99 -3.80
C ALA A 29 -19.07 7.89 -2.80
N LEU A 30 -18.27 7.66 -1.75
CA LEU A 30 -18.57 6.71 -0.69
C LEU A 30 -19.54 7.26 0.38
N GLY A 31 -19.72 8.58 0.45
CA GLY A 31 -20.45 9.24 1.53
C GLY A 31 -19.78 9.11 2.91
N ARG A 32 -18.52 8.66 2.97
CA ARG A 32 -17.75 8.50 4.22
C ARG A 32 -16.26 8.80 3.98
N PRO A 33 -15.49 9.20 5.02
CA PRO A 33 -14.05 9.29 4.90
C PRO A 33 -13.44 7.92 4.57
N LEU A 34 -12.28 7.94 3.90
CA LEU A 34 -11.50 6.73 3.67
C LEU A 34 -10.98 6.20 5.01
N LEU A 35 -11.14 4.91 5.23
CA LEU A 35 -10.61 4.23 6.41
C LEU A 35 -9.08 4.20 6.38
N PRO A 36 -8.44 4.09 7.55
CA PRO A 36 -7.00 3.84 7.63
C PRO A 36 -6.62 2.61 6.78
N GLY A 37 -5.70 2.79 5.84
CA GLY A 37 -5.24 1.74 4.92
C GLY A 37 -5.92 1.72 3.56
N GLU A 38 -7.09 2.38 3.40
CA GLU A 38 -7.79 2.42 2.11
C GLU A 38 -7.02 3.25 1.05
N VAL A 39 -6.86 2.64 -0.11
CA VAL A 39 -6.14 3.18 -1.27
C VAL A 39 -7.11 3.41 -2.42
N VAL A 40 -6.95 4.51 -3.14
CA VAL A 40 -7.77 4.80 -4.33
C VAL A 40 -6.96 4.42 -5.57
N HIS A 41 -7.53 3.55 -6.39
CA HIS A 41 -7.02 3.09 -7.67
C HIS A 41 -7.77 3.78 -8.82
N HIS A 42 -7.05 4.18 -9.87
CA HIS A 42 -7.64 4.70 -11.10
C HIS A 42 -7.76 3.57 -12.12
N ARG A 43 -8.99 3.20 -12.51
CA ARG A 43 -9.24 2.06 -13.41
C ARG A 43 -8.57 2.20 -14.78
N ASP A 44 -8.47 3.43 -15.29
CA ASP A 44 -7.86 3.76 -16.58
C ASP A 44 -6.36 4.10 -16.52
N GLY A 45 -5.73 4.00 -15.33
CA GLY A 45 -4.35 4.43 -15.10
C GLY A 45 -4.11 5.95 -15.18
N ASN A 46 -5.11 6.74 -15.59
CA ASN A 46 -5.01 8.18 -15.76
C ASN A 46 -5.32 8.90 -14.44
N LYS A 47 -4.25 9.31 -13.76
CA LYS A 47 -4.28 10.04 -12.48
C LYS A 47 -5.05 11.36 -12.50
N ALA A 48 -5.29 11.93 -13.68
CA ALA A 48 -6.05 13.16 -13.85
C ALA A 48 -7.57 12.91 -13.97
N ASN A 49 -7.99 11.70 -14.34
CA ASN A 49 -9.40 11.33 -14.45
C ASN A 49 -9.97 10.94 -13.07
N ASN A 50 -10.54 11.91 -12.37
CA ASN A 50 -11.09 11.71 -11.02
C ASN A 50 -12.62 11.52 -11.01
N ALA A 51 -13.22 11.10 -12.14
CA ALA A 51 -14.63 10.76 -12.19
C ALA A 51 -14.92 9.62 -11.18
N PRO A 52 -15.99 9.71 -10.35
CA PRO A 52 -16.30 8.70 -9.32
C PRO A 52 -16.29 7.26 -9.83
N GLU A 53 -16.77 7.03 -11.05
CA GLU A 53 -16.79 5.73 -11.71
C GLU A 53 -15.40 5.19 -12.10
N ASN A 54 -14.42 6.09 -12.30
CA ASN A 54 -13.04 5.72 -12.61
C ASN A 54 -12.22 5.42 -11.33
N LEU A 55 -12.74 5.78 -10.17
CA LEU A 55 -12.09 5.60 -8.88
C LEU A 55 -12.57 4.31 -8.22
N LEU A 56 -11.63 3.46 -7.84
CA LEU A 56 -11.88 2.23 -7.12
C LEU A 56 -11.19 2.30 -5.76
N VAL A 57 -11.95 2.23 -4.68
CA VAL A 57 -11.39 2.19 -3.31
C VAL A 57 -11.07 0.75 -2.96
N LEU A 58 -9.80 0.51 -2.68
CA LEU A 58 -9.24 -0.79 -2.35
C LEU A 58 -8.92 -0.86 -0.85
N PRO A 59 -9.08 -2.05 -0.24
CA PRO A 59 -8.92 -2.22 1.20
C PRO A 59 -7.48 -2.03 1.68
N SER A 60 -6.50 -2.15 0.77
CA SER A 60 -5.09 -2.02 1.12
C SER A 60 -4.19 -1.75 -0.08
N GLN A 61 -2.95 -1.36 0.20
CA GLN A 61 -1.93 -1.15 -0.82
C GLN A 61 -1.45 -2.46 -1.48
N ALA A 62 -1.48 -3.59 -0.78
CA ALA A 62 -1.14 -4.87 -1.38
C ALA A 62 -2.22 -5.36 -2.33
N TYR A 63 -3.50 -5.15 -1.98
CA TYR A 63 -4.60 -5.45 -2.88
C TYR A 63 -4.52 -4.58 -4.15
N HIS A 64 -4.11 -3.31 -4.01
CA HIS A 64 -3.76 -2.48 -5.15
C HIS A 64 -2.65 -3.07 -6.01
N ALA A 65 -1.54 -3.50 -5.39
CA ALA A 65 -0.43 -4.12 -6.12
C ALA A 65 -0.84 -5.44 -6.80
N HIS A 66 -1.68 -6.24 -6.15
CA HIS A 66 -2.24 -7.48 -6.69
C HIS A 66 -3.14 -7.20 -7.91
N ILE A 67 -4.03 -6.22 -7.81
CA ILE A 67 -4.84 -5.76 -8.94
C ILE A 67 -3.95 -5.24 -10.08
N GLU A 68 -2.93 -4.43 -9.80
CA GLU A 68 -1.99 -3.95 -10.83
C GLU A 68 -1.20 -5.09 -11.49
N ALA A 69 -0.88 -6.16 -10.76
CA ALA A 69 -0.22 -7.34 -11.32
C ALA A 69 -1.17 -8.20 -12.17
N LEU A 70 -2.46 -8.27 -11.81
CA LEU A 70 -3.50 -9.03 -12.53
C LEU A 70 -4.12 -8.28 -13.69
N LEU A 71 -4.09 -6.95 -13.66
CA LEU A 71 -4.48 -6.06 -14.75
C LEU A 71 -3.19 -5.49 -15.37
N PRO A 72 -2.34 -6.30 -16.04
CA PRO A 72 -1.37 -5.69 -16.94
C PRO A 72 -2.20 -4.86 -17.91
N GLU A 73 -1.83 -3.58 -18.07
CA GLU A 73 -2.47 -2.69 -19.03
C GLU A 73 -2.66 -3.50 -20.31
N CYS A 74 -3.92 -3.80 -20.63
CA CYS A 74 -4.22 -4.53 -21.84
C CYS A 74 -3.63 -3.65 -22.94
N PRO A 75 -2.60 -4.10 -23.70
CA PRO A 75 -2.04 -3.27 -24.75
C PRO A 75 -3.22 -2.85 -25.65
N PRO A 76 -3.26 -1.59 -26.11
CA PRO A 76 -4.37 -1.12 -26.94
C PRO A 76 -4.55 -2.16 -28.04
N CYS A 77 -5.74 -2.75 -28.06
CA CYS A 77 -6.11 -3.77 -29.03
C CYS A 77 -5.69 -3.21 -30.40
N PHE A 78 -4.85 -3.93 -31.15
CA PHE A 78 -4.43 -3.51 -32.49
C PHE A 78 -5.66 -3.05 -33.30
N PRO A 79 -5.54 -1.99 -34.13
CA PRO A 79 -6.68 -1.26 -34.70
C PRO A 79 -7.51 -2.02 -35.75
N ASN A 80 -7.41 -3.34 -35.84
CA ASN A 80 -8.14 -4.17 -36.79
C ASN A 80 -8.85 -5.35 -36.12
N CYS A 81 -9.54 -5.13 -35.00
CA CYS A 81 -10.65 -6.02 -34.64
C CYS A 81 -11.88 -5.61 -35.46
N SER A 82 -11.83 -5.85 -36.77
CA SER A 82 -13.02 -5.82 -37.61
C SER A 82 -13.98 -6.87 -37.06
N THR A 83 -15.14 -6.42 -36.62
CA THR A 83 -16.30 -7.24 -36.27
C THR A 83 -16.43 -8.43 -37.23
N PRO A 84 -16.58 -9.68 -36.77
CA PRO A 84 -16.91 -10.75 -37.68
C PRO A 84 -18.29 -10.45 -38.26
N SER A 85 -18.32 -10.14 -39.56
CA SER A 85 -19.50 -10.23 -40.38
C SER A 85 -20.19 -11.56 -40.10
N ARG A 86 -21.52 -11.53 -39.90
CA ARG A 86 -22.35 -12.73 -39.95
C ARG A 86 -22.03 -13.45 -41.25
N ASN A 87 -21.83 -14.76 -41.19
CA ASN A 87 -21.46 -15.68 -42.27
C ASN A 87 -19.96 -15.87 -42.51
N SER A 88 -19.34 -16.68 -41.66
CA SER A 88 -18.39 -17.70 -42.11
C SER A 88 -18.27 -18.76 -41.01
N ALA A 89 -18.62 -20.00 -41.36
CA ALA A 89 -18.45 -21.14 -40.49
C ALA A 89 -16.96 -21.43 -40.30
N ARG A 90 -16.61 -21.90 -39.09
CA ARG A 90 -15.33 -22.53 -38.67
C ARG A 90 -14.29 -21.60 -38.03
N ALA A 91 -14.45 -21.39 -36.72
CA ALA A 91 -13.36 -21.01 -35.81
C ALA A 91 -12.79 -22.27 -35.13
N PRO A 92 -11.47 -22.40 -34.94
CA PRO A 92 -10.88 -23.47 -34.15
C PRO A 92 -11.09 -23.22 -32.65
N SER A 93 -11.35 -24.30 -31.92
CA SER A 93 -11.52 -24.34 -30.47
C SER A 93 -10.20 -24.03 -29.75
N GLY A 94 -10.01 -22.79 -29.30
CA GLY A 94 -9.10 -22.44 -28.21
C GLY A 94 -9.81 -22.61 -26.85
N PRO A 95 -9.08 -22.72 -25.73
CA PRO A 95 -9.70 -22.85 -24.42
C PRO A 95 -10.49 -21.56 -24.13
N ALA A 96 -11.77 -21.72 -23.84
CA ALA A 96 -12.64 -20.63 -23.44
C ALA A 96 -12.06 -19.99 -22.17
N CYS A 97 -11.81 -18.68 -22.20
CA CYS A 97 -11.71 -17.86 -20.99
C CYS A 97 -13.11 -17.84 -20.32
N SER A 98 -13.45 -18.93 -19.65
CA SER A 98 -14.66 -19.11 -18.89
C SER A 98 -14.27 -19.67 -17.52
N GLY A 99 -14.02 -18.77 -16.59
CA GLY A 99 -13.81 -19.12 -15.18
C GLY A 99 -13.13 -17.99 -14.45
N LEU A 100 -13.90 -17.26 -13.63
CA LEU A 100 -13.49 -16.13 -12.79
C LEU A 100 -13.33 -14.80 -13.53
N LEU A 101 -14.46 -14.23 -14.00
CA LEU A 101 -14.78 -12.80 -14.00
C LEU A 101 -15.97 -12.57 -14.94
N ASN A 102 -17.19 -12.84 -14.47
CA ASN A 102 -18.38 -12.26 -15.12
C ASN A 102 -18.38 -10.76 -14.84
N VAL A 103 -17.66 -10.01 -15.67
CA VAL A 103 -17.76 -8.54 -15.76
C VAL A 103 -18.87 -8.24 -16.75
N HIS A 104 -20.12 -8.41 -16.30
CA HIS A 104 -21.20 -7.67 -16.93
C HIS A 104 -20.94 -6.18 -16.71
N HIS A 105 -21.07 -5.41 -17.78
CA HIS A 105 -20.94 -3.95 -17.84
C HIS A 105 -22.07 -3.26 -17.05
N GLY A 106 -22.09 -3.46 -15.73
CA GLY A 106 -22.98 -2.81 -14.79
C GLY A 106 -22.16 -2.21 -13.66
N LYS A 107 -22.38 -0.92 -13.38
CA LYS A 107 -21.78 -0.17 -12.28
C LYS A 107 -21.95 -0.95 -10.98
N ARG A 108 -20.90 -1.60 -10.46
CA ARG A 108 -20.87 -2.10 -9.09
C ARG A 108 -20.38 -0.98 -8.18
N THR A 109 -21.22 -0.56 -7.26
CA THR A 109 -20.86 0.30 -6.14
C THR A 109 -20.39 -0.58 -4.97
N VAL A 110 -19.76 0.02 -3.94
CA VAL A 110 -19.31 -0.72 -2.73
C VAL A 110 -20.48 -1.41 -1.97
N GLY A 111 -21.73 -1.11 -2.33
CA GLY A 111 -22.94 -1.79 -1.82
C GLY A 111 -23.23 -3.16 -2.48
N ASP A 112 -22.74 -3.40 -3.70
CA ASP A 112 -23.13 -4.56 -4.54
C ASP A 112 -22.21 -5.78 -4.39
N TRP A 113 -21.30 -5.74 -3.41
CA TRP A 113 -20.43 -6.88 -3.13
C TRP A 113 -21.21 -7.94 -2.34
N PRO A 114 -21.17 -9.23 -2.76
CA PRO A 114 -21.81 -10.30 -2.01
C PRO A 114 -21.39 -10.25 -0.54
N SER A 115 -22.36 -10.41 0.36
CA SER A 115 -22.14 -10.49 1.81
C SER A 115 -21.06 -11.51 2.17
N ASP A 116 -21.00 -12.60 1.40
CA ASP A 116 -20.03 -13.69 1.57
C ASP A 116 -18.60 -13.24 1.23
N PHE A 117 -18.44 -12.23 0.37
CA PHE A 117 -17.15 -11.64 0.04
C PHE A 117 -16.64 -10.72 1.16
N LYS A 118 -17.53 -9.93 1.80
CA LYS A 118 -17.18 -9.14 3.00
C LYS A 118 -16.85 -10.03 4.20
N ALA A 119 -17.51 -11.18 4.33
CA ALA A 119 -17.21 -12.18 5.34
C ALA A 119 -15.87 -12.89 5.06
N ALA A 120 -15.61 -13.27 3.81
CA ALA A 120 -14.34 -13.89 3.39
C ALA A 120 -13.12 -12.96 3.56
N MET A 121 -13.29 -11.63 3.44
CA MET A 121 -12.22 -10.65 3.73
C MET A 121 -11.86 -10.54 5.22
N HIS A 122 -12.77 -10.92 6.14
CA HIS A 122 -12.50 -10.89 7.59
C HIS A 122 -11.88 -12.18 8.12
N THR A 123 -11.77 -13.22 7.30
CA THR A 123 -11.28 -14.54 7.72
C THR A 123 -9.85 -14.87 7.27
N THR A 124 -9.23 -14.02 6.44
CA THR A 124 -7.82 -14.20 6.07
C THR A 124 -6.92 -13.40 7.01
N PRO A 125 -5.94 -14.03 7.66
CA PRO A 125 -5.06 -13.38 8.62
C PRO A 125 -4.28 -12.24 7.94
N LYS A 126 -4.55 -10.99 8.33
CA LYS A 126 -3.91 -9.83 7.70
C LYS A 126 -2.48 -9.65 8.23
N THR A 127 -1.54 -9.44 7.34
CA THR A 127 -0.15 -9.12 7.63
C THR A 127 0.12 -7.63 7.43
N LEU A 128 0.52 -6.94 8.50
CA LEU A 128 0.93 -5.53 8.46
C LEU A 128 2.46 -5.40 8.47
N VAL A 129 3.04 -4.75 7.47
CA VAL A 129 4.49 -4.54 7.41
C VAL A 129 4.85 -3.11 7.83
N LEU A 130 5.69 -2.96 8.84
CA LEU A 130 6.18 -1.65 9.30
C LEU A 130 7.61 -1.41 8.82
N VAL A 131 7.79 -0.39 7.98
CA VAL A 131 9.08 -0.06 7.37
C VAL A 131 9.70 1.13 8.08
N GLY A 132 10.90 0.96 8.64
CA GLY A 132 11.65 2.07 9.23
C GLY A 132 12.08 3.10 8.18
N CYS A 133 11.86 4.39 8.46
CA CYS A 133 12.34 5.49 7.63
C CYS A 133 13.88 5.54 7.54
N VAL A 134 14.40 6.34 6.62
CA VAL A 134 15.86 6.47 6.36
C VAL A 134 16.29 7.93 6.26
N LYS A 135 17.60 8.17 6.40
CA LYS A 135 18.19 9.51 6.32
C LYS A 135 17.98 10.15 4.94
N GLN A 136 18.31 9.41 3.87
CA GLN A 136 18.28 9.91 2.49
C GLN A 136 16.84 10.16 2.02
N LYS A 137 16.55 11.42 1.67
CA LYS A 137 15.23 11.88 1.22
C LYS A 137 15.35 12.75 -0.03
N GLN A 138 14.24 12.97 -0.74
CA GLN A 138 14.15 14.00 -1.77
C GLN A 138 14.30 15.40 -1.15
N ALA A 139 14.70 16.38 -1.95
CA ALA A 139 14.83 17.78 -1.52
C ALA A 139 13.49 18.52 -1.40
N ARG A 140 12.42 17.95 -1.95
CA ARG A 140 11.07 18.54 -1.95
C ARG A 140 10.06 17.59 -1.34
N ALA A 141 8.92 18.16 -0.93
CA ALA A 141 7.81 17.37 -0.46
C ALA A 141 7.38 16.32 -1.49
N ALA A 142 7.11 15.12 -1.03
CA ALA A 142 6.73 13.98 -1.85
C ALA A 142 5.88 13.02 -1.01
N LEU A 143 5.29 12.02 -1.65
CA LEU A 143 4.71 10.89 -0.93
C LEU A 143 5.73 10.22 -0.05
N ALA A 144 5.35 9.74 1.13
CA ALA A 144 6.26 9.06 2.03
C ALA A 144 6.98 7.89 1.35
N GLU A 145 6.30 7.09 0.51
CA GLU A 145 6.95 5.99 -0.23
C GLU A 145 7.98 6.46 -1.29
N GLN A 146 7.90 7.71 -1.72
CA GLN A 146 8.79 8.32 -2.74
C GLN A 146 9.81 9.27 -2.10
N LEU A 147 9.51 9.81 -0.93
CA LEU A 147 10.32 10.76 -0.21
C LEU A 147 11.65 10.11 0.15
N TYR A 148 11.62 8.90 0.69
CA TYR A 148 12.81 8.15 1.07
C TYR A 148 13.43 7.47 -0.16
N THR A 149 14.68 7.83 -0.48
CA THR A 149 15.30 7.43 -1.75
C THR A 149 16.38 6.35 -1.61
N SER A 150 16.72 5.92 -0.40
CA SER A 150 17.81 4.97 -0.20
C SER A 150 17.50 3.59 -0.78
N PRO A 151 18.51 2.85 -1.30
CA PRO A 151 18.31 1.49 -1.81
C PRO A 151 17.70 0.54 -0.78
N LEU A 152 18.10 0.66 0.49
CA LEU A 152 17.53 -0.14 1.58
C LEU A 152 16.03 0.12 1.77
N PHE A 153 15.61 1.39 1.79
CA PHE A 153 14.20 1.72 1.94
C PHE A 153 13.38 1.19 0.77
N ARG A 154 13.84 1.39 -0.47
CA ARG A 154 13.15 0.89 -1.68
C ARG A 154 12.96 -0.63 -1.63
N LYS A 155 13.96 -1.38 -1.17
CA LYS A 155 13.87 -2.84 -1.02
C LYS A 155 12.94 -3.26 0.11
N ARG A 156 12.93 -2.53 1.24
CA ARG A 156 11.95 -2.77 2.33
C ARG A 156 10.53 -2.47 1.87
N ALA A 157 10.32 -1.39 1.13
CA ALA A 157 9.02 -1.05 0.55
C ALA A 157 8.57 -2.10 -0.49
N ALA A 158 9.49 -2.61 -1.32
CA ALA A 158 9.19 -3.70 -2.25
C ALA A 158 8.79 -4.99 -1.52
N PHE A 159 9.53 -5.37 -0.47
CA PHE A 159 9.16 -6.49 0.40
C PHE A 159 7.78 -6.29 1.02
N ALA A 160 7.52 -5.09 1.57
CA ALA A 160 6.26 -4.76 2.22
C ALA A 160 5.06 -4.86 1.27
N LYS A 161 5.23 -4.41 0.01
CA LYS A 161 4.21 -4.53 -1.04
C LYS A 161 3.99 -5.97 -1.52
N HIS A 162 5.00 -6.82 -1.37
CA HIS A 162 4.96 -8.20 -1.85
C HIS A 162 4.40 -9.18 -0.82
N PHE A 163 4.74 -9.00 0.45
CA PHE A 163 4.40 -9.94 1.53
C PHE A 163 3.42 -9.40 2.57
N GLY A 164 3.22 -8.08 2.62
CA GLY A 164 2.21 -7.49 3.50
C GLY A 164 0.88 -7.38 2.78
N ASP A 165 -0.22 -7.49 3.51
CA ASP A 165 -1.53 -7.04 3.05
C ASP A 165 -1.62 -5.52 3.11
N ASP A 166 -0.98 -4.90 4.11
CA ASP A 166 -0.84 -3.45 4.22
C ASP A 166 0.54 -3.09 4.75
N TRP A 167 0.95 -1.84 4.57
CA TRP A 167 2.23 -1.38 5.10
C TRP A 167 2.25 0.10 5.46
N LEU A 168 3.02 0.40 6.50
CA LEU A 168 3.17 1.74 7.06
C LEU A 168 4.65 2.04 7.25
N ILE A 169 4.97 3.33 7.34
CA ILE A 169 6.33 3.81 7.55
C ILE A 169 6.47 4.33 8.97
N LEU A 170 7.49 3.83 9.69
CA LEU A 170 7.89 4.35 10.99
C LEU A 170 8.86 5.53 10.81
N SER A 171 8.33 6.74 10.97
CA SER A 171 9.04 8.01 10.93
C SER A 171 9.51 8.43 12.33
N ALA A 172 10.77 8.87 12.45
CA ALA A 172 11.26 9.44 13.72
C ALA A 172 10.49 10.71 14.12
N LEU A 173 10.09 11.54 13.16
CA LEU A 173 9.39 12.80 13.43
C LEU A 173 7.87 12.60 13.52
N HIS A 174 7.29 11.78 12.63
CA HIS A 174 5.85 11.71 12.46
C HIS A 174 5.20 10.48 13.11
N GLY A 175 5.99 9.51 13.59
CA GLY A 175 5.48 8.25 14.11
C GLY A 175 5.04 7.31 12.97
N VAL A 176 3.76 7.01 12.87
CA VAL A 176 3.17 6.16 11.82
C VAL A 176 2.75 7.01 10.64
N VAL A 177 3.22 6.62 9.46
CA VAL A 177 2.98 7.36 8.20
C VAL A 177 2.45 6.40 7.14
N SER A 178 1.33 6.77 6.52
CA SER A 178 0.84 6.08 5.33
C SER A 178 1.79 6.31 4.14
N PRO A 179 2.05 5.29 3.29
CA PRO A 179 2.85 5.44 2.06
C PRO A 179 2.38 6.58 1.14
N GLN A 180 1.08 6.87 1.16
CA GLN A 180 0.39 7.89 0.34
C GLN A 180 0.26 9.24 1.06
N GLN A 181 0.81 9.38 2.28
CA GLN A 181 0.88 10.65 2.98
C GLN A 181 1.98 11.52 2.36
N GLU A 182 1.67 12.79 2.08
CA GLU A 182 2.66 13.76 1.62
C GLU A 182 3.46 14.30 2.80
N LEU A 183 4.77 14.28 2.69
CA LEU A 183 5.72 14.73 3.70
C LEU A 183 6.76 15.64 3.07
N ALA A 184 7.10 16.72 3.78
CA ALA A 184 8.29 17.51 3.49
C ALA A 184 9.55 16.78 3.99
N PRO A 185 10.74 17.03 3.39
CA PRO A 185 11.99 16.51 3.95
C PRO A 185 12.21 17.04 5.37
N TYR A 186 12.75 16.19 6.22
CA TYR A 186 13.07 16.49 7.62
C TYR A 186 14.33 15.72 8.04
N ASP A 187 14.98 16.20 9.11
CA ASP A 187 16.18 15.57 9.67
C ASP A 187 16.02 15.31 11.17
N VAL A 188 15.32 14.22 11.49
CA VAL A 188 15.11 13.73 12.85
C VAL A 188 15.47 12.25 12.87
N THR A 189 16.16 11.81 13.92
CA THR A 189 16.56 10.42 14.11
C THR A 189 16.29 9.97 15.53
N LEU A 190 15.86 8.70 15.69
CA LEU A 190 15.72 8.10 17.01
C LEU A 190 17.07 7.73 17.64
N ASN A 191 18.15 7.72 16.86
CA ASN A 191 19.47 7.29 17.33
C ASN A 191 20.09 8.27 18.34
N THR A 192 19.66 9.53 18.35
CA THR A 192 20.13 10.56 19.28
C THR A 192 19.24 10.70 20.52
N LEU A 193 18.03 10.11 20.50
CA LEU A 193 17.10 10.18 21.62
C LEU A 193 17.52 9.25 22.75
N GLY A 194 17.28 9.68 23.99
CA GLY A 194 17.44 8.86 25.19
C GLY A 194 16.38 7.76 25.30
N LYS A 195 16.57 6.81 26.23
CA LYS A 195 15.66 5.67 26.41
C LYS A 195 14.21 6.11 26.69
N ALA A 196 14.02 7.08 27.60
CA ALA A 196 12.71 7.58 27.98
C ALA A 196 11.98 8.26 26.80
N GLU A 197 12.70 9.04 26.00
CA GLU A 197 12.14 9.68 24.80
C GLU A 197 11.73 8.65 23.74
N ARG A 198 12.53 7.59 23.55
CA ARG A 198 12.15 6.49 22.65
C ARG A 198 10.95 5.69 23.16
N GLN A 199 10.80 5.53 24.46
CA GLN A 199 9.58 4.93 25.05
C GLN A 199 8.36 5.82 24.80
N GLN A 200 8.51 7.14 24.93
CA GLN A 200 7.43 8.08 24.65
C GLN A 200 7.04 8.08 23.16
N TRP A 201 8.04 8.06 22.27
CA TRP A 201 7.82 7.89 20.83
C TRP A 201 7.08 6.57 20.53
N ALA A 202 7.47 5.47 21.17
CA ALA A 202 6.82 4.19 20.98
C ALA A 202 5.36 4.18 21.46
N LYS A 203 5.06 4.84 22.60
CA LYS A 203 3.66 5.02 23.06
C LYS A 203 2.82 5.79 22.04
N GLN A 204 3.37 6.86 21.46
CA GLN A 204 2.70 7.62 20.41
C GLN A 204 2.45 6.79 19.16
N VAL A 205 3.47 6.02 18.73
CA VAL A 205 3.35 5.11 17.58
C VAL A 205 2.29 4.04 17.82
N MET A 206 2.26 3.43 19.00
CA MET A 206 1.24 2.42 19.32
C MET A 206 -0.18 3.00 19.25
N ALA A 207 -0.39 4.22 19.77
CA ALA A 207 -1.69 4.89 19.65
C ALA A 207 -2.08 5.18 18.19
N GLN A 208 -1.10 5.53 17.34
CA GLN A 208 -1.33 5.75 15.91
C GLN A 208 -1.53 4.45 15.11
N LEU A 209 -0.98 3.33 15.59
CA LEU A 209 -1.17 2.01 14.97
C LEU A 209 -2.56 1.43 15.26
N GLU A 210 -3.18 1.78 16.40
CA GLU A 210 -4.49 1.26 16.83
C GLU A 210 -5.51 1.10 15.70
N PRO A 211 -5.75 2.11 14.83
CA PRO A 211 -6.78 2.01 13.80
C PRO A 211 -6.46 1.02 12.66
N TYR A 212 -5.20 0.59 12.55
CA TYR A 212 -4.71 -0.34 11.51
C TYR A 212 -4.63 -1.78 11.99
N LEU A 213 -4.70 -2.02 13.30
CA LEU A 213 -4.56 -3.35 13.91
C LEU A 213 -5.80 -4.26 13.82
N PRO A 214 -7.05 -3.78 13.66
CA PRO A 214 -8.19 -4.68 13.51
C PRO A 214 -8.00 -5.67 12.35
N GLY A 215 -8.15 -6.96 12.65
CA GLY A 215 -7.98 -8.06 11.69
C GLY A 215 -6.52 -8.41 11.35
N VAL A 216 -5.53 -7.69 11.91
CA VAL A 216 -4.11 -8.05 11.77
C VAL A 216 -3.78 -9.18 12.73
N GLU A 217 -3.12 -10.22 12.21
CA GLU A 217 -2.61 -11.33 13.02
C GLU A 217 -1.08 -11.33 13.07
N GLN A 218 -0.43 -10.78 12.04
CA GLN A 218 1.02 -10.71 11.95
C GLN A 218 1.51 -9.29 11.67
N VAL A 219 2.57 -8.88 12.38
CA VAL A 219 3.31 -7.65 12.10
C VAL A 219 4.74 -7.99 11.74
N ILE A 220 5.20 -7.56 10.56
CA ILE A 220 6.60 -7.68 10.14
C ILE A 220 7.30 -6.33 10.32
N LEU A 221 8.30 -6.27 11.21
CA LEU A 221 9.09 -5.07 11.45
C LEU A 221 10.36 -5.06 10.59
N LEU A 222 10.37 -4.22 9.55
CA LEU A 222 11.54 -3.93 8.72
C LEU A 222 12.18 -2.60 9.17
N ALA A 223 12.61 -2.53 10.42
CA ALA A 223 13.19 -1.34 11.02
C ALA A 223 14.43 -1.68 11.87
N GLY A 224 15.24 -0.66 12.17
CA GLY A 224 16.41 -0.83 13.05
C GLY A 224 16.01 -0.95 14.53
N ALA A 225 16.93 -1.46 15.36
CA ALA A 225 16.68 -1.77 16.77
C ALA A 225 16.01 -0.63 17.56
N ARG A 226 16.41 0.63 17.34
CA ARG A 226 15.85 1.82 18.01
C ARG A 226 14.37 2.09 17.71
N TYR A 227 13.90 1.64 16.55
CA TYR A 227 12.50 1.76 16.16
C TYR A 227 11.66 0.60 16.69
N SER A 228 12.26 -0.57 16.90
CA SER A 228 11.54 -1.79 17.27
C SER A 228 11.52 -2.09 18.77
N GLU A 229 12.55 -1.67 19.53
CA GLU A 229 12.80 -2.12 20.92
C GLU A 229 11.61 -1.94 21.88
N PHE A 230 10.75 -0.95 21.65
CA PHE A 230 9.57 -0.67 22.48
C PHE A 230 8.23 -0.89 21.78
N LEU A 231 8.24 -1.44 20.56
CA LEU A 231 7.02 -1.78 19.82
C LEU A 231 6.71 -3.28 19.89
N THR A 232 7.72 -4.15 19.96
CA THR A 232 7.54 -5.60 19.94
C THR A 232 6.64 -6.10 21.07
N ALA A 233 6.98 -5.82 22.32
CA ALA A 233 6.20 -6.33 23.47
C ALA A 233 4.74 -5.81 23.51
N PRO A 234 4.44 -4.52 23.23
CA PRO A 234 3.05 -4.06 23.12
C PRO A 234 2.25 -4.68 21.97
N LEU A 235 2.89 -5.02 20.85
CA LEU A 235 2.24 -5.69 19.73
C LEU A 235 1.96 -7.16 20.08
N GLU A 236 2.94 -7.88 20.63
CA GLU A 236 2.78 -9.26 21.11
C GLU A 236 1.74 -9.37 22.23
N GLY A 237 1.71 -8.40 23.15
CA GLY A 237 0.72 -8.31 24.21
C GLY A 237 -0.73 -8.14 23.73
N ARG A 238 -0.93 -7.84 22.44
CA ARG A 238 -2.24 -7.82 21.77
C ARG A 238 -2.58 -9.13 21.05
N GLY A 239 -1.75 -10.16 21.21
CA GLY A 239 -1.90 -11.45 20.52
C GLY A 239 -1.36 -11.47 19.09
N LEU A 240 -0.63 -10.43 18.66
CA LEU A 240 -0.06 -10.37 17.31
C LEU A 240 1.25 -11.16 17.24
N THR A 241 1.44 -11.92 16.16
CA THR A 241 2.73 -12.51 15.83
C THR A 241 3.66 -11.43 15.29
N VAL A 242 4.82 -11.20 15.93
CA VAL A 242 5.78 -10.18 15.47
C VAL A 242 7.01 -10.83 14.86
N ALA A 243 7.29 -10.54 13.59
CA ALA A 243 8.48 -11.00 12.89
C ALA A 243 9.47 -9.86 12.67
N MET A 244 10.77 -10.14 12.86
CA MET A 244 11.84 -9.17 12.65
C MET A 244 12.97 -9.76 11.79
N PRO A 245 12.75 -10.04 10.50
CA PRO A 245 13.66 -10.84 9.68
C PRO A 245 15.05 -10.21 9.52
N LEU A 246 15.20 -8.91 9.76
CA LEU A 246 16.47 -8.20 9.64
C LEU A 246 17.20 -8.01 10.97
N LYS A 247 16.63 -8.43 12.11
CA LYS A 247 17.12 -8.10 13.46
C LYS A 247 18.58 -8.52 13.69
N ASN A 248 18.96 -9.67 13.18
CA ASN A 248 20.29 -10.27 13.41
C ASN A 248 21.26 -10.01 12.24
N MET A 249 20.83 -9.28 11.20
CA MET A 249 21.67 -8.99 10.04
C MET A 249 22.51 -7.73 10.28
N GLN A 250 23.82 -7.93 10.36
CA GLN A 250 24.76 -6.82 10.50
C GLN A 250 25.01 -6.14 9.15
N GLY A 251 24.89 -4.81 9.13
CA GLY A 251 25.18 -4.00 7.96
C GLY A 251 24.04 -3.90 6.93
N VAL A 252 24.11 -2.85 6.12
CA VAL A 252 23.07 -2.52 5.13
C VAL A 252 23.13 -3.44 3.91
N GLY A 253 24.32 -3.90 3.52
CA GLY A 253 24.54 -4.76 2.34
C GLY A 253 23.80 -6.11 2.45
N PRO A 254 24.02 -6.91 3.51
CA PRO A 254 23.33 -8.19 3.71
C PRO A 254 21.81 -8.05 3.76
N GLN A 255 21.29 -7.05 4.47
CA GLN A 255 19.84 -6.77 4.51
C GLN A 255 19.28 -6.50 3.10
N GLN A 256 19.99 -5.71 2.31
CA GLN A 256 19.59 -5.42 0.93
C GLN A 256 19.65 -6.65 0.01
N ALA A 257 20.61 -7.56 0.20
CA ALA A 257 20.71 -8.78 -0.58
C ALA A 257 19.55 -9.72 -0.24
N TRP A 258 19.29 -9.92 1.05
CA TRP A 258 18.23 -10.76 1.57
C TRP A 258 16.84 -10.28 1.14
N LEU A 259 16.53 -8.99 1.30
CA LEU A 259 15.24 -8.42 0.87
C LEU A 259 14.98 -8.63 -0.62
N ALA A 260 16.03 -8.45 -1.43
CA ALA A 260 15.92 -8.63 -2.87
C ALA A 260 15.75 -10.12 -3.24
N GLN A 261 16.41 -11.03 -2.51
CA GLN A 261 16.22 -12.46 -2.69
C GLN A 261 14.81 -12.90 -2.32
N ALA A 262 14.30 -12.47 -1.17
CA ALA A 262 12.95 -12.79 -0.72
C ALA A 262 11.88 -12.40 -1.75
N VAL A 263 11.92 -11.16 -2.23
CA VAL A 263 10.97 -10.69 -3.27
C VAL A 263 11.13 -11.47 -4.58
N ARG A 264 12.35 -11.87 -4.96
CA ARG A 264 12.57 -12.68 -6.17
C ARG A 264 12.09 -14.12 -6.03
N SER A 265 12.25 -14.74 -4.85
CA SER A 265 11.83 -16.12 -4.61
C SER A 265 10.35 -16.24 -4.25
N GLY A 266 9.67 -15.12 -3.96
CA GLY A 266 8.29 -15.11 -3.49
C GLY A 266 8.12 -15.74 -2.10
N SER A 267 9.20 -15.85 -1.33
CA SER A 267 9.22 -16.49 -0.02
C SER A 267 10.28 -15.89 0.89
N TRP A 268 10.04 -15.94 2.20
CA TRP A 268 11.00 -15.50 3.21
C TRP A 268 10.83 -16.33 4.48
N SER A 269 11.87 -16.33 5.31
CA SER A 269 11.87 -16.95 6.64
C SER A 269 12.49 -15.99 7.66
N ALA A 270 11.90 -15.93 8.86
CA ALA A 270 12.36 -15.09 9.96
C ALA A 270 13.62 -15.64 10.63
#